data_AF-A0A7U6QKV7-F1
#
_entry.id   AF-A0A7U6QKV7-F1
#
_cell.length_a   1.000
_cell.length_b   1.000
_cell.length_c   1.000
_cell.angle_alpha   90.00
_cell.angle_beta   90.00
_cell.angle_gamma   90.00
#
_symmetry.space_group_name_H-M   'P 1'
#
loop_
_entity.id
_entity.type
_entity.pdbx_description
1 polymer ?
#
loop_
_entity_poly.entity_id
_entity_poly.type
_entity_poly.pdbx_seq_one_letter_code
_entity_poly.pdbx_strand_id
1 'polypeptide(L)'
;MALTKQQTGFIEKIGNAAVELYGKYKILPSLTIAQAILESAWGKKDMGCFNYFGMKWHEGSKYGYVVVDTHEVYNGKRVAIKAKFLKFISVSQGIQGRFEFLDTKRYANLKGITDYKKACKTIKADGYATDPKYAESLIHIIENYNLDSYDKKVVGKKNLGGNVYYIVKKGDTLSGIAKKYKTSVDKLVTLNKIKDKNKICVDQKLRVK
;
A
#
# COMPACT_ATOMS: atom_id res chain seq x y z
N MET A 1 2.34 -21.74 -10.01
CA MET A 1 1.67 -21.61 -11.32
C MET A 1 2.19 -20.37 -12.02
N ALA A 2 2.34 -20.40 -13.34
CA ALA A 2 2.68 -19.19 -14.10
C ALA A 2 1.48 -18.22 -14.09
N LEU A 3 1.74 -16.94 -13.80
CA LEU A 3 0.72 -15.89 -13.88
C LEU A 3 0.42 -15.55 -15.34
N THR A 4 -0.85 -15.35 -15.67
CA THR A 4 -1.22 -14.74 -16.96
C THR A 4 -0.81 -13.27 -17.01
N LYS A 5 -0.67 -12.70 -18.21
CA LYS A 5 -0.39 -11.26 -18.39
C LYS A 5 -1.40 -10.37 -17.66
N GLN A 6 -2.68 -10.75 -17.65
CA GLN A 6 -3.73 -10.02 -16.94
C GLN A 6 -3.51 -10.04 -15.43
N GLN A 7 -3.18 -11.21 -14.86
CA GLN A 7 -2.92 -11.35 -13.42
C GLN A 7 -1.66 -10.60 -12.99
N THR A 8 -0.59 -10.66 -13.79
CA THR A 8 0.64 -9.89 -13.54
C THR A 8 0.34 -8.40 -13.52
N GLY A 9 -0.35 -7.88 -14.54
CA GLY A 9 -0.72 -6.46 -14.59
C GLY A 9 -1.65 -6.02 -13.44
N PHE A 10 -2.53 -6.91 -12.98
CA PHE A 10 -3.38 -6.66 -11.81
C PHE A 10 -2.54 -6.54 -10.52
N ILE A 11 -1.64 -7.49 -10.28
CA ILE A 11 -0.72 -7.48 -9.13
C ILE A 11 0.16 -6.22 -9.15
N GLU A 12 0.78 -5.90 -10.30
CA GLU A 12 1.66 -4.74 -10.43
C GLU A 12 0.93 -3.42 -10.15
N LYS A 13 -0.27 -3.26 -10.72
CA LYS A 13 -1.08 -2.04 -10.53
C LYS A 13 -1.41 -1.79 -9.06
N ILE A 14 -1.90 -2.81 -8.36
CA ILE A 14 -2.29 -2.69 -6.95
C ILE A 14 -1.05 -2.63 -6.06
N GLY A 15 -0.06 -3.47 -6.34
CA GLY A 15 1.16 -3.58 -5.56
C GLY A 15 2.00 -2.30 -5.58
N ASN A 16 2.15 -1.66 -6.75
CA ASN A 16 2.87 -0.38 -6.85
C ASN A 16 2.17 0.72 -6.06
N ALA A 17 0.85 0.86 -6.21
CA ALA A 17 0.07 1.82 -5.44
C ALA A 17 0.14 1.54 -3.92
N ALA A 18 0.08 0.28 -3.51
CA ALA A 18 0.18 -0.09 -2.11
C ALA A 18 1.58 0.19 -1.52
N VAL A 19 2.64 0.00 -2.31
CA VAL A 19 4.02 0.37 -1.93
C VAL A 19 4.14 1.88 -1.73
N GLU A 20 3.59 2.69 -2.64
CA GLU A 20 3.57 4.15 -2.53
C GLU A 20 2.83 4.64 -1.28
N LEU A 21 1.66 4.04 -1.00
CA LEU A 21 0.80 4.42 0.11
C LEU A 21 1.28 3.89 1.47
N TYR A 22 2.18 2.89 1.50
CA TYR A 22 2.74 2.34 2.73
C TYR A 22 3.36 3.41 3.63
N GLY A 23 4.01 4.43 3.05
CA GLY A 23 4.66 5.51 3.80
C GLY A 23 3.70 6.21 4.77
N LYS A 24 2.45 6.42 4.35
CA LYS A 24 1.39 7.08 5.12
C LYS A 24 0.63 6.10 6.01
N TYR A 25 0.15 5.00 5.43
CA TYR A 25 -0.82 4.14 6.11
C TYR A 25 -0.18 2.98 6.89
N LYS A 26 1.05 2.59 6.55
CA LYS A 26 1.78 1.48 7.18
C LYS A 26 1.04 0.14 7.16
N ILE A 27 0.26 -0.10 6.10
CA ILE A 27 -0.47 -1.36 5.87
C ILE A 27 0.24 -2.12 4.75
N LEU A 28 0.52 -3.41 4.97
CA LEU A 28 1.35 -4.22 4.07
C LEU A 28 0.78 -4.28 2.63
N PRO A 29 1.64 -4.08 1.61
CA PRO A 29 1.29 -4.28 0.22
C PRO A 29 0.74 -5.67 -0.10
N SER A 30 1.35 -6.74 0.45
CA SER A 30 0.92 -8.13 0.20
C SER A 30 -0.53 -8.36 0.62
N LEU A 31 -0.92 -7.88 1.80
CA LEU A 31 -2.30 -7.92 2.29
C LEU A 31 -3.25 -7.19 1.33
N THR A 32 -2.85 -6.01 0.86
CA THR A 32 -3.69 -5.20 -0.05
C THR A 32 -3.89 -5.91 -1.40
N ILE A 33 -2.84 -6.49 -1.97
CA ILE A 33 -2.95 -7.25 -3.23
C ILE A 33 -3.81 -8.50 -3.03
N ALA A 34 -3.59 -9.24 -1.94
CA ALA A 34 -4.33 -10.48 -1.66
C ALA A 34 -5.83 -10.24 -1.47
N GLN A 35 -6.20 -9.18 -0.74
CA GLN A 35 -7.60 -8.78 -0.61
C GLN A 35 -8.18 -8.40 -1.97
N ALA A 36 -7.47 -7.59 -2.76
CA ALA A 36 -7.95 -7.23 -4.09
C ALA A 36 -8.19 -8.45 -4.99
N ILE A 37 -7.29 -9.44 -4.95
CA ILE A 37 -7.44 -10.69 -5.71
C ILE A 37 -8.68 -11.46 -5.23
N LEU A 38 -8.81 -11.67 -3.92
CA LEU A 38 -9.87 -12.47 -3.32
C LEU A 38 -11.26 -11.86 -3.56
N GLU A 39 -11.39 -10.57 -3.27
CA GLU A 39 -12.69 -9.87 -3.24
C GLU A 39 -13.22 -9.59 -4.65
N SER A 40 -12.33 -9.39 -5.63
CA SER A 40 -12.74 -9.04 -7.01
C SER A 40 -12.55 -10.15 -8.04
N ALA A 41 -12.06 -11.31 -7.61
CA ALA A 41 -11.63 -12.40 -8.50
C ALA A 41 -10.70 -11.89 -9.62
N TRP A 42 -9.60 -11.23 -9.25
CA TRP A 42 -8.66 -10.58 -10.18
C TRP A 42 -9.28 -9.45 -11.01
N GLY A 43 -10.20 -8.69 -10.43
CA GLY A 43 -10.93 -7.60 -11.09
C GLY A 43 -12.05 -8.08 -12.00
N LYS A 44 -12.26 -9.39 -12.16
CA LYS A 44 -13.28 -9.96 -13.07
C LYS A 44 -14.71 -9.77 -12.57
N LYS A 45 -14.90 -9.58 -11.26
CA LYS A 45 -16.22 -9.36 -10.62
C LYS A 45 -16.43 -7.91 -10.19
N ASP A 46 -15.84 -6.95 -10.89
CA ASP A 46 -16.12 -5.54 -10.61
C ASP A 46 -17.58 -5.21 -10.93
N MET A 47 -18.29 -4.65 -9.96
CA MET A 47 -19.69 -4.23 -10.07
C MET A 47 -19.82 -2.86 -10.76
N GLY A 48 -18.89 -2.53 -11.67
CA GLY A 48 -18.76 -1.22 -12.32
C GLY A 48 -18.47 -0.07 -11.35
N CYS A 49 -17.87 -0.38 -10.20
CA CYS A 49 -17.71 0.55 -9.09
C CYS A 49 -16.26 0.69 -8.63
N PHE A 50 -15.33 -0.05 -9.25
CA PHE A 50 -13.89 -0.08 -8.95
C PHE A 50 -13.58 -0.37 -7.48
N ASN A 51 -14.49 -1.05 -6.78
CA ASN A 51 -14.33 -1.48 -5.39
C ASN A 51 -13.81 -2.90 -5.36
N TYR A 52 -12.52 -3.07 -5.66
CA TYR A 52 -11.88 -4.38 -5.69
C TYR A 52 -11.69 -5.01 -4.31
N PHE A 53 -12.18 -4.38 -3.24
CA PHE A 53 -11.95 -4.78 -1.86
C PHE A 53 -13.24 -5.14 -1.11
N GLY A 54 -14.40 -5.08 -1.78
CA GLY A 54 -15.68 -5.43 -1.14
C GLY A 54 -16.09 -4.49 0.00
N MET A 55 -15.63 -3.23 0.00
CA MET A 55 -15.90 -2.30 1.10
C MET A 55 -17.36 -1.89 1.12
N LYS A 56 -18.07 -2.25 2.20
CA LYS A 56 -19.46 -1.84 2.44
C LYS A 56 -19.53 -0.33 2.69
N TRP A 57 -20.58 0.30 2.17
CA TRP A 57 -20.88 1.71 2.43
C TRP A 57 -21.69 1.82 3.72
N HIS A 58 -21.40 2.84 4.52
CA HIS A 58 -22.14 3.20 5.73
C HIS A 58 -22.51 4.69 5.70
N GLU A 59 -23.52 5.08 6.47
CA GLU A 59 -23.89 6.50 6.64
C GLU A 59 -22.66 7.33 7.04
N GLY A 60 -22.43 8.44 6.35
CA GLY A 60 -21.23 9.27 6.53
C GLY A 60 -19.97 8.81 5.76
N SER A 61 -20.06 7.78 4.93
CA SER A 61 -18.95 7.41 4.03
C SER A 61 -18.66 8.52 3.03
N LYS A 62 -17.38 8.80 2.81
CA LYS A 62 -16.88 9.85 1.90
C LYS A 62 -17.26 9.64 0.43
N TYR A 63 -17.38 8.39 0.01
CA TYR A 63 -17.64 8.02 -1.39
C TYR A 63 -19.11 7.62 -1.59
N GLY A 64 -19.57 7.66 -2.85
CA GLY A 64 -20.90 7.18 -3.21
C GLY A 64 -21.06 5.66 -3.03
N TYR A 65 -22.19 5.10 -3.44
CA TYR A 65 -22.44 3.66 -3.37
C TYR A 65 -23.10 3.07 -4.62
N VAL A 66 -23.01 1.75 -4.74
CA VAL A 66 -23.87 0.91 -5.58
C VAL A 66 -24.66 -0.04 -4.69
N VAL A 67 -25.89 -0.37 -5.09
CA VAL A 67 -26.72 -1.38 -4.42
C VAL A 67 -26.59 -2.68 -5.18
N VAL A 68 -26.28 -3.75 -4.48
CA VAL A 68 -26.04 -5.07 -5.08
C VAL A 68 -26.80 -6.10 -4.28
N ASP A 69 -27.46 -7.02 -4.99
CA ASP A 69 -28.05 -8.20 -4.38
C ASP A 69 -26.93 -9.17 -3.99
N THR A 70 -26.82 -9.43 -2.70
CA THR A 70 -25.81 -10.30 -2.10
C THR A 70 -26.49 -11.42 -1.32
N HIS A 71 -25.70 -12.37 -0.83
CA HIS A 71 -26.21 -13.42 0.05
C HIS A 71 -25.46 -13.35 1.37
N GLU A 72 -26.17 -13.15 2.46
CA GLU A 72 -25.62 -13.32 3.82
C GLU A 72 -25.95 -14.72 4.32
N VAL A 73 -25.10 -15.25 5.19
CA VAL A 73 -25.32 -16.56 5.82
C VAL A 73 -25.78 -16.34 7.26
N TYR A 74 -27.06 -16.61 7.52
CA TYR A 74 -27.62 -16.61 8.86
C TYR A 74 -27.92 -18.05 9.26
N ASN A 75 -27.32 -18.53 10.36
CA ASN A 75 -27.50 -19.90 10.85
C ASN A 75 -27.30 -20.99 9.77
N GLY A 76 -26.31 -20.79 8.90
CA GLY A 76 -26.02 -21.72 7.80
C GLY A 76 -26.93 -21.59 6.56
N LYS A 77 -27.93 -20.71 6.56
CA LYS A 77 -28.83 -20.46 5.42
C LYS A 77 -28.41 -19.20 4.66
N ARG A 78 -28.33 -19.30 3.32
CA ARG A 78 -28.09 -18.17 2.42
C ARG A 78 -29.37 -17.37 2.25
N VAL A 79 -29.36 -16.10 2.64
CA VAL A 79 -30.48 -15.16 2.49
C VAL A 79 -30.06 -14.05 1.52
N ALA A 80 -30.84 -13.83 0.47
CA ALA A 80 -30.61 -12.73 -0.46
C ALA A 80 -30.91 -11.39 0.24
N ILE A 81 -29.95 -10.48 0.26
CA ILE A 81 -30.11 -9.14 0.82
C ILE A 81 -29.52 -8.08 -0.12
N LYS A 82 -30.10 -6.88 -0.10
CA LYS A 82 -29.50 -5.71 -0.75
C LYS A 82 -28.42 -5.13 0.15
N ALA A 83 -27.19 -5.08 -0.35
CA ALA A 83 -26.06 -4.44 0.32
C ALA A 83 -25.60 -3.21 -0.46
N LYS A 84 -25.17 -2.17 0.26
CA LYS A 84 -24.53 -0.98 -0.32
C LYS A 84 -23.01 -1.16 -0.26
N PHE A 85 -22.34 -1.01 -1.39
CA PHE A 85 -20.88 -1.01 -1.48
C PHE A 85 -20.37 0.34 -1.93
N LEU A 86 -19.20 0.77 -1.43
CA LEU A 86 -18.56 2.00 -1.88
C LEU A 86 -18.40 1.99 -3.41
N LYS A 87 -18.68 3.13 -4.04
CA LYS A 87 -18.53 3.36 -5.47
C LYS A 87 -17.41 4.37 -5.70
N PHE A 88 -16.45 3.98 -6.49
CA PHE A 88 -15.33 4.80 -6.93
C PHE A 88 -15.45 5.12 -8.42
N ILE A 89 -14.72 6.13 -8.86
CA ILE A 89 -14.68 6.55 -10.28
C ILE A 89 -13.48 6.00 -11.04
N SER A 90 -12.52 5.38 -10.34
CA SER A 90 -11.36 4.74 -10.95
C SER A 90 -10.74 3.71 -10.02
N VAL A 91 -9.94 2.80 -10.59
CA VAL A 91 -9.17 1.83 -9.80
C VAL A 91 -8.23 2.52 -8.81
N SER A 92 -7.57 3.62 -9.21
CA SER A 92 -6.69 4.38 -8.31
C SER A 92 -7.46 4.97 -7.13
N GLN A 93 -8.68 5.47 -7.35
CA GLN A 93 -9.54 5.95 -6.27
C GLN A 93 -10.02 4.80 -5.38
N GLY A 94 -10.33 3.62 -5.94
CA GLY A 94 -10.68 2.43 -5.16
C GLY A 94 -9.54 1.95 -4.26
N ILE A 95 -8.30 1.96 -4.77
CA ILE A 95 -7.11 1.63 -3.98
C ILE A 95 -6.90 2.67 -2.87
N GLN A 96 -6.95 3.97 -3.18
CA GLN A 96 -6.83 5.03 -2.17
C GLN A 96 -7.94 4.94 -1.11
N GLY A 97 -9.19 4.76 -1.57
CA GLY A 97 -10.37 4.61 -0.73
C GLY A 97 -10.28 3.42 0.22
N ARG A 98 -9.62 2.33 -0.20
CA ARG A 98 -9.27 1.21 0.68
C ARG A 98 -8.43 1.62 1.87
N PHE A 99 -7.38 2.40 1.64
CA PHE A 99 -6.50 2.82 2.72
C PHE A 99 -7.21 3.80 3.65
N GLU A 100 -8.04 4.69 3.11
CA GLU A 100 -8.91 5.58 3.91
C GLU A 100 -9.94 4.80 4.73
N PHE A 101 -10.54 3.74 4.17
CA PHE A 101 -11.48 2.87 4.88
C PHE A 101 -10.85 2.16 6.07
N LEU A 102 -9.57 1.76 5.95
CA LEU A 102 -8.81 1.20 7.08
C LEU A 102 -8.20 2.25 8.01
N ASP A 103 -8.29 3.53 7.69
CA ASP A 103 -7.76 4.61 8.53
C ASP A 103 -8.75 4.99 9.65
N THR A 104 -9.25 3.98 10.36
CA THR A 104 -10.22 4.12 11.45
C THR A 104 -9.69 3.47 12.72
N LYS A 105 -10.29 3.78 13.87
CA LYS A 105 -9.91 3.20 15.17
C LYS A 105 -9.98 1.67 15.17
N ARG A 106 -10.96 1.09 14.45
CA ARG A 106 -11.17 -0.37 14.35
C ARG A 106 -9.93 -1.11 13.84
N TYR A 107 -9.23 -0.52 12.88
CA TYR A 107 -8.11 -1.17 12.18
C TYR A 107 -6.74 -0.56 12.54
N ALA A 108 -6.67 0.23 13.62
CA ALA A 108 -5.45 0.95 13.99
C ALA A 108 -4.28 0.00 14.31
N ASN A 109 -4.59 -1.20 14.84
CA ASN A 109 -3.65 -2.28 15.15
C ASN A 109 -2.99 -2.91 13.89
N LEU A 110 -3.53 -2.70 12.68
CA LEU A 110 -2.91 -3.16 11.44
C LEU A 110 -1.67 -2.37 11.07
N LYS A 111 -1.60 -1.11 11.52
CA LYS A 111 -0.54 -0.17 11.12
C LYS A 111 0.80 -0.61 11.72
N GLY A 112 1.79 -0.80 10.85
CA GLY A 112 3.15 -1.16 11.24
C GLY A 112 3.38 -2.65 11.47
N ILE A 113 2.37 -3.51 11.30
CA ILE A 113 2.60 -4.96 11.24
C ILE A 113 3.53 -5.27 10.05
N THR A 114 4.59 -6.02 10.31
CA THR A 114 5.60 -6.42 9.31
C THR A 114 5.51 -7.89 8.89
N ASP A 115 4.66 -8.67 9.57
CA ASP A 115 4.38 -10.07 9.27
C ASP A 115 3.00 -10.17 8.61
N TYR A 116 2.95 -10.64 7.36
CA TYR A 116 1.70 -10.71 6.61
C TYR A 116 0.70 -11.71 7.22
N LYS A 117 1.15 -12.81 7.84
CA LYS A 117 0.26 -13.79 8.50
C LYS A 117 -0.43 -13.14 9.70
N LYS A 118 0.32 -12.35 10.48
CA LYS A 118 -0.24 -11.54 11.56
C LYS A 118 -1.22 -10.50 11.01
N ALA A 119 -0.89 -9.82 9.92
CA ALA A 119 -1.76 -8.82 9.32
C ALA A 119 -3.11 -9.42 8.83
N CYS A 120 -3.07 -10.56 8.14
CA CYS A 120 -4.26 -11.30 7.70
C CYS A 120 -5.15 -11.76 8.87
N LYS A 121 -4.54 -12.27 9.96
CA LYS A 121 -5.28 -12.65 11.17
C LYS A 121 -5.89 -11.44 11.87
N THR A 122 -5.15 -10.33 11.94
CA THR A 122 -5.58 -9.10 12.61
C THR A 122 -6.79 -8.49 11.90
N ILE A 123 -6.72 -8.29 10.58
CA ILE A 123 -7.83 -7.65 9.82
C ILE A 123 -9.11 -8.48 9.88
N LYS A 124 -9.00 -9.81 9.92
CA LYS A 124 -10.12 -10.72 10.15
C LYS A 124 -10.69 -10.53 11.55
N ALA A 125 -9.84 -10.50 12.58
CA ALA A 125 -10.26 -10.32 13.97
C ALA A 125 -10.95 -8.97 14.19
N ASP A 126 -10.55 -7.94 13.45
CA ASP A 126 -11.17 -6.61 13.46
C ASP A 126 -12.53 -6.56 12.73
N GLY A 127 -12.97 -7.68 12.13
CA GLY A 127 -14.29 -7.81 11.53
C GLY A 127 -14.39 -7.33 10.08
N TYR A 128 -13.31 -7.41 9.30
CA TYR A 128 -13.36 -7.10 7.86
C TYR A 128 -14.25 -8.06 7.08
N ALA A 129 -14.20 -9.35 7.43
CA ALA A 129 -15.00 -10.40 6.81
C ALA A 129 -15.52 -11.38 7.87
N THR A 130 -16.68 -11.97 7.60
CA THR A 130 -17.34 -12.96 8.47
C THR A 130 -16.90 -14.40 8.19
N ASP A 131 -16.30 -14.66 7.03
CA ASP A 131 -15.80 -16.00 6.67
C ASP A 131 -14.71 -16.47 7.66
N PRO A 132 -14.89 -17.63 8.33
CA PRO A 132 -13.89 -18.16 9.25
C PRO A 132 -12.53 -18.43 8.58
N LYS A 133 -12.51 -18.74 7.28
CA LYS A 133 -11.31 -19.06 6.49
C LYS A 133 -10.68 -17.85 5.80
N TYR A 134 -11.18 -16.63 6.08
CA TYR A 134 -10.72 -15.42 5.40
C TYR A 134 -9.21 -15.20 5.52
N ALA A 135 -8.69 -15.26 6.74
CA ALA A 135 -7.25 -15.05 7.00
C ALA A 135 -6.37 -16.10 6.31
N GLU A 136 -6.78 -17.36 6.35
CA GLU A 136 -6.08 -18.48 5.69
C GLU A 136 -6.07 -18.31 4.16
N SER A 137 -7.20 -17.89 3.60
CA SER A 137 -7.32 -17.63 2.16
C SER A 137 -6.39 -16.52 1.69
N LEU A 138 -6.30 -15.43 2.46
CA LEU A 138 -5.35 -14.35 2.18
C LEU A 138 -3.90 -14.82 2.27
N ILE A 139 -3.54 -15.56 3.31
CA ILE A 139 -2.19 -16.12 3.49
C ILE A 139 -1.83 -17.01 2.30
N HIS A 140 -2.74 -17.90 1.88
CA HIS A 140 -2.52 -18.78 0.75
C HIS A 140 -2.32 -18.01 -0.56
N ILE A 141 -3.10 -16.94 -0.79
CA ILE A 141 -2.90 -16.06 -1.95
C ILE A 141 -1.52 -15.37 -1.89
N ILE A 142 -1.12 -14.87 -0.72
CA ILE A 142 0.19 -14.23 -0.55
C ILE A 142 1.32 -15.21 -0.86
N GLU A 143 1.26 -16.43 -0.32
CA GLU A 143 2.29 -17.46 -0.49
C GLU A 143 2.34 -17.99 -1.93
N ASN A 144 1.18 -18.32 -2.53
CA ASN A 144 1.12 -18.86 -3.90
C ASN A 144 1.66 -17.92 -4.97
N TYR A 145 1.51 -16.60 -4.75
CA TYR A 145 1.94 -15.58 -5.71
C TYR A 145 3.14 -14.78 -5.21
N ASN A 146 3.78 -15.20 -4.11
CA ASN A 146 4.98 -14.57 -3.55
C ASN A 146 4.81 -13.03 -3.37
N LEU A 147 3.64 -12.62 -2.85
CA LEU A 147 3.25 -11.21 -2.75
C LEU A 147 4.00 -10.47 -1.63
N ASP A 148 4.58 -11.19 -0.67
CA ASP A 148 5.47 -10.65 0.37
C ASP A 148 6.74 -10.02 -0.23
N SER A 149 7.07 -10.31 -1.49
CA SER A 149 8.08 -9.56 -2.25
C SER A 149 7.80 -8.05 -2.33
N TYR A 150 6.54 -7.62 -2.29
CA TYR A 150 6.18 -6.19 -2.19
C TYR A 150 6.37 -5.64 -0.77
N ASP A 151 6.15 -6.46 0.25
CA ASP A 151 6.40 -6.07 1.64
C ASP A 151 7.88 -5.80 1.84
N LYS A 152 8.78 -6.63 1.30
CA LYS A 152 10.24 -6.44 1.35
C LYS A 152 10.70 -5.11 0.74
N LYS A 153 9.91 -4.48 -0.15
CA LYS A 153 10.21 -3.15 -0.73
C LYS A 153 10.01 -2.02 0.29
N VAL A 154 9.23 -2.27 1.35
CA VAL A 154 8.77 -1.25 2.31
C VAL A 154 9.09 -1.58 3.78
N VAL A 155 9.01 -2.86 4.15
CA VAL A 155 9.44 -3.45 5.42
C VAL A 155 10.91 -3.81 5.30
N GLY A 156 11.74 -3.37 6.24
CA GLY A 156 13.20 -3.55 6.17
C GLY A 156 13.95 -2.37 5.54
N LYS A 157 13.24 -1.37 5.01
CA LYS A 157 13.81 -0.02 4.87
C LYS A 157 13.85 0.66 6.24
N LYS A 158 14.77 0.20 7.09
CA LYS A 158 15.28 0.95 8.23
C LYS A 158 16.02 2.16 7.67
N ASN A 159 15.31 3.22 7.26
CA ASN A 159 15.86 4.41 6.58
C ASN A 159 17.16 4.11 5.82
N LEU A 160 17.12 3.18 4.86
CA LEU A 160 18.16 3.19 3.86
C LEU A 160 17.80 4.40 3.02
N GLY A 161 18.43 5.53 3.34
CA GLY A 161 18.58 6.60 2.39
C GLY A 161 19.07 5.94 1.11
N GLY A 162 18.14 5.66 0.20
CA GLY A 162 18.50 5.30 -1.15
C GLY A 162 19.42 6.41 -1.58
N ASN A 163 20.63 6.07 -2.01
CA ASN A 163 21.67 7.05 -2.30
C ASN A 163 21.11 8.03 -3.33
N VAL A 164 20.54 9.13 -2.86
CA VAL A 164 20.08 10.20 -3.71
C VAL A 164 21.34 10.97 -4.01
N TYR A 165 21.64 11.17 -5.28
CA TYR A 165 22.78 11.96 -5.71
C TYR A 165 22.31 13.30 -6.27
N TYR A 166 23.12 14.32 -6.09
CA TYR A 166 22.96 15.64 -6.66
C TYR A 166 24.24 16.00 -7.43
N ILE A 167 24.08 16.57 -8.62
CA ILE A 167 25.19 17.11 -9.41
C ILE A 167 25.25 18.60 -9.12
N VAL A 168 26.35 19.06 -8.54
CA VAL A 168 26.57 20.46 -8.17
C VAL A 168 26.55 21.34 -9.41
N LYS A 169 25.78 22.44 -9.37
CA LYS A 169 25.68 23.42 -10.44
C LYS A 169 26.40 24.71 -10.07
N LYS A 170 26.70 25.54 -11.07
CA LYS A 170 27.29 26.87 -10.86
C LYS A 170 26.39 27.68 -9.90
N GLY A 171 26.97 28.16 -8.80
CA GLY A 171 26.27 28.93 -7.77
C GLY A 171 25.70 28.12 -6.60
N ASP A 172 25.81 26.79 -6.63
CA ASP A 172 25.39 25.97 -5.49
C ASP A 172 26.32 26.10 -4.28
N THR A 173 25.75 25.91 -3.10
CA THR A 173 26.45 25.81 -1.82
C THR A 173 26.01 24.56 -1.07
N LEU A 174 26.87 23.99 -0.22
CA LEU A 174 26.49 22.84 0.61
C LEU A 174 25.28 23.15 1.51
N SER A 175 25.15 24.38 2.01
CA SER A 175 24.00 24.81 2.81
C SER A 175 22.70 24.84 2.01
N GLY A 176 22.72 25.38 0.80
CA GLY A 176 21.56 25.37 -0.12
C GLY A 176 21.13 23.95 -0.48
N ILE A 177 22.09 23.08 -0.81
CA ILE A 177 21.84 21.67 -1.11
C ILE A 177 21.29 20.94 0.12
N ALA A 178 21.89 21.14 1.29
CA ALA A 178 21.43 20.51 2.53
C ALA A 178 19.98 20.86 2.84
N LYS A 179 19.62 22.15 2.75
CA LYS A 179 18.25 22.63 2.93
C LYS A 179 17.28 21.99 1.92
N LYS A 180 17.66 21.96 0.64
CA LYS A 180 16.85 21.36 -0.44
C LYS A 180 16.53 19.89 -0.18
N TYR A 181 17.48 19.13 0.34
CA TYR A 181 17.32 17.69 0.58
C TYR A 181 16.91 17.33 2.01
N LYS A 182 16.61 18.33 2.85
CA LYS A 182 16.23 18.16 4.26
C LYS A 182 17.30 17.38 5.05
N THR A 183 18.57 17.75 4.87
CA THR A 183 19.75 17.21 5.56
C THR A 183 20.60 18.36 6.13
N SER A 184 21.75 18.08 6.75
CA SER A 184 22.69 19.11 7.24
C SER A 184 23.97 19.15 6.42
N VAL A 185 24.69 20.28 6.48
CA VAL A 185 26.01 20.43 5.84
C VAL A 185 26.97 19.38 6.37
N ASP A 186 27.04 19.20 7.69
CA ASP A 186 27.92 18.21 8.32
C ASP A 186 27.61 16.80 7.82
N LYS A 187 26.33 16.46 7.69
CA LYS A 187 25.93 15.16 7.15
C LYS A 187 26.35 15.00 5.68
N LEU A 188 26.26 16.04 4.85
CA LEU A 188 26.78 16.00 3.47
C LEU A 188 28.30 15.83 3.43
N VAL A 189 29.03 16.54 4.29
CA VAL A 189 30.49 16.49 4.38
C VAL A 189 30.95 15.09 4.77
N THR A 190 30.39 14.51 5.83
CA THR A 190 30.71 13.15 6.28
C THR A 190 30.34 12.12 5.20
N LEU A 191 29.17 12.26 4.58
CA LEU A 191 28.66 11.29 3.60
C LEU A 191 29.47 11.25 2.30
N ASN A 192 30.11 12.36 1.93
CA ASN A 192 30.89 12.51 0.69
C ASN A 192 32.40 12.65 0.91
N LYS A 193 32.86 12.52 2.16
CA LYS A 193 34.28 12.67 2.53
C LYS A 193 34.89 14.00 2.05
N ILE A 194 34.13 15.09 2.16
CA ILE A 194 34.58 16.43 1.75
C ILE A 194 35.56 16.95 2.81
N LYS A 195 36.75 17.38 2.40
CA LYS A 195 37.79 17.88 3.33
C LYS A 195 37.58 19.34 3.72
N ASP A 196 37.10 20.17 2.79
CA ASP A 196 36.84 21.58 2.99
C ASP A 196 35.37 21.88 2.65
N LYS A 197 34.59 22.25 3.68
CA LYS A 197 33.15 22.54 3.57
C LYS A 197 32.81 23.70 2.64
N ASN A 198 33.79 24.54 2.29
CA ASN A 198 33.62 25.67 1.40
C ASN A 198 34.04 25.37 -0.04
N LYS A 199 34.54 24.15 -0.33
CA LYS A 199 35.02 23.76 -1.66
C LYS A 199 34.21 22.59 -2.22
N ILE A 200 33.21 22.92 -3.02
CA ILE A 200 32.52 21.99 -3.93
C ILE A 200 32.70 22.47 -5.37
N CYS A 201 32.88 21.55 -6.30
CA CYS A 201 33.08 21.86 -7.72
C CYS A 201 31.79 21.66 -8.50
N VAL A 202 31.58 22.44 -9.57
CA VAL A 202 30.52 22.17 -10.55
C VAL A 202 30.72 20.76 -11.13
N ASP A 203 29.61 20.08 -11.40
CA ASP A 203 29.51 18.68 -11.84
C ASP A 203 29.96 17.62 -10.83
N GLN A 204 30.37 18.03 -9.62
CA GLN A 204 30.64 17.10 -8.53
C GLN A 204 29.37 16.35 -8.13
N LYS A 205 29.44 15.02 -8.13
CA LYS A 205 28.37 14.14 -7.66
C LYS A 205 28.40 14.00 -6.15
N LEU A 206 27.40 14.54 -5.48
CA LEU A 206 27.22 14.46 -4.02
C LEU A 206 26.09 13.51 -3.66
N ARG A 207 26.35 12.56 -2.76
CA ARG A 207 25.32 11.79 -2.07
C ARG A 207 24.63 12.66 -1.03
N VAL A 208 23.33 12.82 -1.14
CA VAL A 208 22.51 13.70 -0.29
C VAL A 208 21.55 12.94 0.64
N LYS A 209 21.38 11.63 0.45
CA LYS A 209 20.65 10.72 1.34
C LYS A 209 21.34 9.36 1.48
#